data_AF-A0A838K4X6-F1
#
_entry.id   AF-A0A838K4X6-F1
#
_cell.length_a   1.000
_cell.length_b   1.000
_cell.length_c   1.000
_cell.angle_alpha   90.00
_cell.angle_beta   90.00
_cell.angle_gamma   90.00
#
_symmetry.space_group_name_H-M   'P 1'
#
loop_
_entity.id
_entity.type
_entity.pdbx_description
1 polymer ?
#
loop_
_entity_poly.entity_id
_entity_poly.type
_entity_poly.pdbx_seq_one_letter_code
_entity_poly.pdbx_strand_id
1 'polypeptide(L)'
;MPRSPTRPTRPPGQPTGPAVAAAGPGRTRAGRLGPPGARYGQARCPVSELPPRSRGVIALVEDSCTSCMLCARECPSWCIHIDSHGVTEVPPEGGRARTTAVLDRFAIDWSLCMYCGICVEVCPFDALEWAPAHAYGESDAGALLHERERLGDWLG
;
A
#
# COMPACT_ATOMS: atom_id res chain seq x y z
N MET A 1 12.12 18.28 -1.06
CA MET A 1 11.18 18.62 0.02
C MET A 1 11.29 17.52 1.08
N PRO A 2 11.49 17.85 2.36
CA PRO A 2 11.68 16.84 3.39
C PRO A 2 10.40 16.02 3.54
N ARG A 3 10.55 14.68 3.56
CA ARG A 3 9.48 13.71 3.78
C ARG A 3 8.68 14.08 5.05
N SER A 4 7.36 13.85 5.02
CA SER A 4 6.46 14.19 6.13
C SER A 4 6.98 13.63 7.47
N PRO A 5 6.98 14.42 8.56
CA PRO A 5 7.52 14.01 9.87
C PRO A 5 6.70 12.91 10.58
N THR A 6 5.62 12.43 9.95
CA THR A 6 4.70 11.43 10.51
C THR A 6 5.04 10.00 10.15
N ARG A 7 6.11 9.72 9.38
CA ARG A 7 6.63 8.35 9.31
C ARG A 7 6.99 7.94 10.73
N PRO A 8 6.30 6.96 11.36
CA PRO A 8 6.69 6.51 12.68
C PRO A 8 8.16 6.16 12.62
N THR A 9 8.96 6.87 13.42
CA THR A 9 10.32 6.46 13.71
C THR A 9 10.21 5.02 14.17
N ARG A 10 10.93 4.14 13.48
CA ARG A 10 11.10 2.73 13.86
C ARG A 10 11.19 2.68 15.39
N PRO A 11 10.28 2.01 16.12
CA PRO A 11 10.29 2.05 17.56
C PRO A 11 11.67 1.63 18.07
N PRO A 12 12.30 2.41 18.97
CA PRO A 12 13.61 2.08 19.50
C PRO A 12 13.47 0.79 20.31
N GLY A 13 14.06 -0.30 19.81
CA GLY A 13 13.93 -1.63 20.39
C GLY A 13 13.53 -2.74 19.42
N GLN A 14 13.19 -2.45 18.16
CA GLN A 14 13.06 -3.51 17.17
C GLN A 14 14.43 -4.14 16.88
N PRO A 15 14.63 -5.45 17.11
CA PRO A 15 15.90 -6.11 16.86
C PRO A 15 16.34 -5.89 15.40
N THR A 16 17.63 -5.60 15.21
CA THR A 16 18.27 -5.49 13.89
C THR A 16 18.32 -6.89 13.26
N GLY A 17 17.21 -7.29 12.66
CA GLY A 17 17.08 -8.58 12.00
C GLY A 17 17.03 -9.77 12.98
N PRO A 18 16.52 -10.92 12.53
CA PRO A 18 16.78 -12.15 13.24
C PRO A 18 18.30 -12.39 13.23
N ALA A 19 18.87 -12.74 14.37
CA ALA A 19 20.18 -13.37 14.40
C ALA A 19 20.10 -14.59 13.47
N VAL A 20 20.78 -14.50 12.32
CA VAL A 20 20.93 -15.64 11.41
C VAL A 20 21.85 -16.61 12.14
N ALA A 21 21.26 -17.54 12.89
CA ALA A 21 22.01 -18.63 13.48
C ALA A 21 22.72 -19.37 12.34
N ALA A 22 24.05 -19.39 12.38
CA ALA A 22 24.86 -20.12 11.42
C ALA A 22 24.40 -21.57 11.37
N ALA A 23 23.94 -22.00 10.19
CA ALA A 23 23.55 -23.38 9.96
C ALA A 23 24.80 -24.26 10.00
N GLY A 24 24.96 -25.05 11.06
CA GLY A 24 25.93 -26.15 11.07
C GLY A 24 25.56 -27.19 10.00
N PRO A 25 26.55 -27.93 9.45
CA PRO A 25 26.29 -28.91 8.42
C PRO A 25 25.54 -30.09 9.03
N GLY A 26 24.40 -30.49 8.45
CA GLY A 26 23.80 -31.80 8.75
C GLY A 26 22.40 -31.82 9.39
N ARG A 27 21.60 -30.75 9.32
CA ARG A 27 20.14 -30.89 9.49
C ARG A 27 19.44 -30.25 8.30
N THR A 28 18.91 -31.06 7.41
CA THR A 28 17.94 -30.62 6.43
C THR A 28 16.80 -29.95 7.21
N ARG A 29 16.65 -28.62 7.08
CA ARG A 29 15.49 -27.89 7.60
C ARG A 29 14.28 -28.37 6.82
N ALA A 30 13.71 -29.50 7.24
CA ALA A 30 12.38 -29.90 6.84
C ALA A 30 11.44 -28.70 7.12
N GLY A 31 10.67 -28.35 6.11
CA GLY A 31 9.97 -27.08 5.99
C GLY A 31 9.17 -26.69 7.24
N ARG A 32 9.43 -25.48 7.73
CA ARG A 32 8.47 -24.70 8.52
C ARG A 32 8.14 -23.45 7.73
N LEU A 33 7.54 -23.63 6.55
CA LEU A 33 7.03 -22.53 5.72
C LEU A 33 5.54 -22.22 6.02
N GLY A 34 5.02 -22.67 7.17
CA GLY A 34 3.67 -22.34 7.61
C GLY A 34 3.45 -22.68 9.09
N PRO A 35 2.44 -22.09 9.75
CA PRO A 35 2.06 -22.46 11.10
C PRO A 35 1.66 -23.95 11.14
N PRO A 36 2.03 -24.68 12.20
CA PRO A 36 1.70 -26.10 12.31
C PRO A 36 0.19 -26.30 12.20
N GLY A 37 -0.25 -27.06 11.18
CA GLY A 37 -1.67 -27.33 10.94
C GLY A 37 -2.32 -26.48 9.83
N ALA A 38 -1.61 -25.52 9.22
CA ALA A 38 -2.11 -24.81 8.05
C ALA A 38 -2.27 -25.77 6.86
N ARG A 39 -3.51 -26.11 6.54
CA ARG A 39 -3.87 -26.82 5.31
C ARG A 39 -4.38 -25.80 4.30
N TYR A 40 -3.95 -25.93 3.04
CA TYR A 40 -4.44 -25.10 1.94
C TYR A 40 -5.98 -25.07 1.94
N GLY A 41 -6.57 -23.86 2.01
CA GLY A 41 -8.02 -23.64 2.01
C GLY A 41 -8.73 -23.76 3.37
N GLN A 42 -8.03 -24.13 4.45
CA GLN A 42 -8.66 -24.44 5.75
C GLN A 42 -8.27 -23.45 6.86
N ALA A 43 -7.16 -22.74 6.68
CA ALA A 43 -6.69 -21.69 7.58
C ALA A 43 -6.35 -20.43 6.77
N ARG A 44 -7.15 -19.37 6.92
CA ARG A 44 -6.71 -18.02 6.55
C ARG A 44 -5.56 -17.67 7.50
N CYS A 45 -4.41 -17.25 6.99
CA CYS A 45 -3.35 -16.77 7.86
C CYS A 45 -3.88 -15.52 8.59
N PRO A 46 -4.00 -15.53 9.92
CA PRO A 46 -4.47 -14.34 10.61
C PRO A 46 -3.43 -13.23 10.47
N VAL A 47 -3.91 -11.98 10.39
CA VAL A 47 -3.05 -10.78 10.26
C VAL A 47 -1.94 -10.75 11.32
N SER A 48 -2.22 -11.24 12.54
CA SER A 48 -1.27 -11.30 13.66
C SER A 48 -0.03 -12.16 13.41
N GLU A 49 -0.06 -13.05 12.44
CA GLU A 49 1.05 -13.97 12.12
C GLU A 49 1.92 -13.49 10.96
N LEU A 50 1.50 -12.42 10.27
CA LEU A 50 2.24 -11.89 9.13
C LEU A 50 3.47 -11.09 9.59
N PRO A 51 4.62 -11.24 8.91
CA PRO A 51 5.76 -10.36 9.13
C PRO A 51 5.39 -8.87 8.96
N PRO A 52 6.01 -7.94 9.70
CA PRO A 52 5.66 -6.50 9.66
C PRO A 52 5.84 -5.79 8.31
N ARG A 53 6.48 -6.42 7.32
CA ARG A 53 6.68 -5.88 5.96
C ARG A 53 5.95 -6.69 4.90
N SER A 54 4.98 -7.50 5.31
CA SER A 54 4.10 -8.19 4.39
C SER A 54 3.32 -7.19 3.55
N ARG A 55 3.18 -7.51 2.26
CA ARG A 55 2.42 -6.71 1.30
C ARG A 55 1.05 -7.35 1.16
N GLY A 56 0.06 -6.81 1.86
CA GLY A 56 -1.35 -7.19 1.72
C GLY A 56 -2.00 -6.35 0.63
N VAL A 57 -3.11 -5.70 0.98
CA VAL A 57 -3.76 -4.66 0.19
C VAL A 57 -3.07 -3.32 0.39
N ILE A 58 -3.31 -2.42 -0.55
CA ILE A 58 -2.91 -1.02 -0.47
C ILE A 58 -4.11 -0.24 0.05
N ALA A 59 -3.90 0.50 1.13
CA ALA A 59 -4.87 1.45 1.67
C ALA A 59 -4.59 2.85 1.12
N LEU A 60 -5.64 3.65 0.95
CA LEU A 60 -5.57 5.03 0.47
C LEU A 60 -5.88 6.01 1.61
N VAL A 61 -4.90 6.84 1.97
CA VAL A 61 -5.11 8.02 2.82
C VAL A 61 -5.53 9.17 1.91
N GLU A 62 -6.84 9.28 1.67
CA GLU A 62 -7.42 10.22 0.68
C GLU A 62 -6.94 11.66 0.91
N ASP A 63 -6.98 12.15 2.15
CA ASP A 63 -6.58 13.51 2.52
C ASP A 63 -5.10 13.84 2.21
N SER A 64 -4.26 12.82 2.04
CA SER A 64 -2.85 12.99 1.69
C SER A 64 -2.59 12.94 0.18
N CYS A 65 -3.56 12.52 -0.63
CA CYS A 65 -3.41 12.42 -2.08
C CYS A 65 -3.56 13.79 -2.74
N THR A 66 -2.54 14.22 -3.48
CA THR A 66 -2.53 15.51 -4.20
C THR A 66 -2.77 15.36 -5.71
N SER A 67 -3.19 14.19 -6.16
CA SER A 67 -3.38 13.87 -7.59
C SER A 67 -2.15 14.15 -8.47
N CYS A 68 -0.93 13.99 -7.91
CA CYS A 68 0.32 14.23 -8.63
C CYS A 68 0.64 13.19 -9.73
N MET A 69 -0.16 12.12 -9.84
CA MET A 69 -0.05 11.04 -10.83
C MET A 69 1.23 10.19 -10.79
N LEU A 70 2.14 10.40 -9.82
CA LEU A 70 3.41 9.66 -9.74
C LEU A 70 3.20 8.15 -9.56
N CYS A 71 2.29 7.75 -8.65
CA CYS A 71 2.00 6.34 -8.40
C CYS A 71 1.44 5.62 -9.64
N ALA A 72 0.55 6.27 -10.39
CA ALA A 72 -0.02 5.70 -11.61
C ALA A 72 1.02 5.60 -12.73
N ARG A 73 1.86 6.63 -12.91
CA ARG A 73 2.89 6.67 -13.94
C ARG A 73 4.01 5.66 -13.72
N GLU A 74 4.37 5.41 -12.47
CA GLU A 74 5.45 4.49 -12.11
C GLU A 74 4.94 3.04 -11.96
N CYS A 75 3.63 2.81 -12.02
CA CYS A 75 3.08 1.47 -11.92
C CYS A 75 3.48 0.62 -13.14
N PRO A 76 4.22 -0.48 -12.97
CA PRO A 76 4.70 -1.29 -14.10
C PRO A 76 3.57 -2.02 -14.84
N SER A 77 2.43 -2.25 -14.18
CA SER A 77 1.23 -2.86 -14.79
C SER A 77 0.14 -1.86 -15.16
N TRP A 78 0.34 -0.56 -14.92
CA TRP A 78 -0.65 0.49 -15.22
C TRP A 78 -2.03 0.23 -14.60
N CYS A 79 -2.07 -0.41 -13.43
CA CYS A 79 -3.32 -0.81 -12.75
C CYS A 79 -3.98 0.27 -11.91
N ILE A 80 -3.48 1.50 -11.92
CA ILE A 80 -3.99 2.61 -11.10
C ILE A 80 -4.69 3.63 -12.00
N HIS A 81 -5.95 3.92 -11.69
CA HIS A 81 -6.75 4.93 -12.38
C HIS A 81 -6.95 6.14 -11.47
N ILE A 82 -6.66 7.34 -11.97
CA ILE A 82 -6.81 8.58 -11.22
C ILE A 82 -7.45 9.61 -12.13
N ASP A 83 -8.55 10.19 -11.67
CA ASP A 83 -9.19 11.36 -12.28
C ASP A 83 -9.10 12.54 -11.31
N SER A 84 -8.87 13.73 -11.84
CA SER A 84 -8.72 14.95 -11.04
C SER A 84 -9.08 16.19 -11.84
N HIS A 85 -9.61 17.21 -11.17
CA HIS A 85 -9.88 18.52 -11.75
C HIS A 85 -9.01 19.60 -11.10
N GLY A 86 -8.72 20.66 -11.85
CA GLY A 86 -7.96 21.80 -11.36
C GLY A 86 -8.87 22.87 -10.78
N VAL A 87 -8.64 23.25 -9.53
CA VAL A 87 -9.27 24.42 -8.90
C VAL A 87 -8.26 25.56 -8.91
N THR A 88 -8.65 26.70 -9.48
CA THR A 88 -7.80 27.91 -9.52
C THR A 88 -8.29 28.91 -8.51
N GLU A 89 -7.46 29.20 -7.52
CA GLU A 89 -7.73 30.20 -6.50
C GLU A 89 -6.96 31.47 -6.81
N VAL A 90 -7.67 32.60 -6.79
CA VAL A 90 -7.10 33.94 -6.93
C VAL A 90 -7.00 34.54 -5.53
N PRO A 91 -5.79 34.75 -4.99
CA PRO A 91 -5.63 35.35 -3.68
C PRO A 91 -6.29 36.73 -3.60
N PRO A 92 -6.98 37.07 -2.49
CA PRO A 92 -7.70 38.34 -2.35
C PRO A 92 -6.78 39.57 -2.51
N GLU A 93 -5.50 39.44 -2.15
CA GLU A 93 -4.51 40.53 -2.22
C GLU A 93 -3.82 40.68 -3.59
N GLY A 94 -4.41 40.16 -4.67
CA GLY A 94 -3.86 40.32 -6.02
C GLY A 94 -2.61 39.47 -6.31
N GLY A 95 -2.39 38.42 -5.51
CA GLY A 95 -1.32 37.45 -5.72
C GLY A 95 -1.50 36.62 -7.00
N ARG A 96 -0.43 35.96 -7.44
CA ARG A 96 -0.48 35.06 -8.61
C ARG A 96 -1.48 33.93 -8.35
N ALA A 97 -2.44 33.75 -9.26
CA ALA A 97 -3.37 32.63 -9.24
C ALA A 97 -2.64 31.30 -9.15
N ARG A 98 -3.12 30.41 -8.26
CA ARG A 98 -2.56 29.07 -8.05
C ARG A 98 -3.62 28.06 -8.46
N THR A 99 -3.24 27.10 -9.27
CA THR A 99 -4.09 25.95 -9.62
C THR A 99 -3.63 24.75 -8.81
N THR A 100 -4.56 24.14 -8.07
CA THR A 100 -4.34 22.92 -7.29
C THR A 100 -5.22 21.81 -7.87
N ALA A 101 -4.67 20.61 -7.98
CA ALA A 101 -5.45 19.44 -8.41
C ALA A 101 -6.26 18.89 -7.23
N VAL A 102 -7.53 18.60 -7.48
CA VAL A 102 -8.44 17.94 -6.53
C VAL A 102 -8.76 16.55 -7.07
N LEU A 103 -8.69 15.54 -6.21
CA LEU A 103 -8.91 14.14 -6.56
C LEU A 103 -10.42 13.87 -6.79
N ASP A 104 -10.78 13.41 -7.98
CA ASP A 104 -12.16 13.02 -8.30
C ASP A 104 -12.38 11.53 -8.11
N ARG A 105 -11.42 10.73 -8.60
CA ARG A 105 -11.45 9.27 -8.55
C ARG A 105 -10.05 8.73 -8.32
N PHE A 106 -9.98 7.66 -7.53
CA PHE A 106 -8.78 6.84 -7.39
C PHE A 106 -9.20 5.38 -7.34
N ALA A 107 -8.65 4.55 -8.23
CA ALA A 107 -8.95 3.12 -8.23
C ALA A 107 -7.70 2.29 -8.49
N ILE A 108 -7.65 1.11 -7.90
CA ILE A 108 -6.63 0.08 -8.17
C ILE A 108 -7.33 -1.16 -8.70
N ASP A 109 -6.92 -1.62 -9.88
CA ASP A 109 -7.31 -2.90 -10.43
C ASP A 109 -6.43 -4.02 -9.87
N TRP A 110 -6.96 -4.77 -8.91
CA TRP A 110 -6.26 -5.89 -8.29
C TRP A 110 -6.11 -7.11 -9.19
N SER A 111 -6.85 -7.19 -10.30
CA SER A 111 -6.65 -8.23 -11.31
C SER A 111 -5.34 -8.03 -12.10
N LEU A 112 -4.83 -6.79 -12.13
CA LEU A 112 -3.60 -6.40 -12.84
C LEU A 112 -2.42 -6.07 -11.91
N CYS A 113 -2.69 -5.76 -10.64
CA CYS A 113 -1.65 -5.42 -9.68
C CYS A 113 -0.70 -6.60 -9.40
N MET A 114 0.61 -6.36 -9.51
CA MET A 114 1.65 -7.36 -9.24
C MET A 114 2.35 -7.19 -7.87
N TYR A 115 1.79 -6.36 -6.98
CA TYR A 115 2.30 -6.15 -5.61
C TYR A 115 3.77 -5.70 -5.53
N CYS A 116 4.23 -4.93 -6.54
CA CYS A 116 5.61 -4.45 -6.61
C CYS A 116 5.95 -3.41 -5.53
N GLY A 117 4.96 -2.66 -5.04
CA GLY A 117 5.10 -1.64 -4.00
C GLY A 117 5.70 -0.32 -4.43
N ILE A 118 5.93 -0.13 -5.73
CA ILE A 118 6.56 1.11 -6.21
C ILE A 118 5.64 2.31 -5.99
N CYS A 119 4.33 2.15 -6.15
CA CYS A 119 3.34 3.20 -5.88
C CYS A 119 3.38 3.73 -4.44
N VAL A 120 3.64 2.85 -3.46
CA VAL A 120 3.79 3.21 -2.03
C VAL A 120 5.10 3.97 -1.82
N GLU A 121 6.21 3.50 -2.40
CA GLU A 121 7.53 4.10 -2.19
C GLU A 121 7.73 5.44 -2.94
N VAL A 122 7.09 5.59 -4.11
CA VAL A 122 7.23 6.78 -4.96
C VAL A 122 6.32 7.92 -4.50
N CYS A 123 5.26 7.62 -3.73
CA CYS A 123 4.33 8.64 -3.26
C CYS A 123 5.05 9.63 -2.34
N PRO A 124 5.20 10.90 -2.71
CA PRO A 124 5.95 11.86 -1.89
C PRO A 124 5.13 12.39 -0.69
N PHE A 125 3.85 12.04 -0.62
CA PHE A 125 2.90 12.49 0.40
C PHE A 125 2.40 11.34 1.28
N ASP A 126 2.95 10.13 1.12
CA ASP A 126 2.55 8.93 1.89
C ASP A 126 1.03 8.63 1.81
N ALA A 127 0.40 8.93 0.67
CA ALA A 127 -1.04 8.71 0.47
C ALA A 127 -1.42 7.23 0.28
N LEU A 128 -0.44 6.35 0.05
CA LEU A 128 -0.65 4.91 -0.14
C LEU A 128 0.20 4.14 0.86
N GLU A 129 -0.39 3.16 1.52
CA GLU A 129 0.31 2.31 2.49
C GLU A 129 -0.09 0.84 2.39
N TRP A 130 0.78 -0.04 2.89
CA TRP A 130 0.48 -1.47 2.97
C TRP A 130 -0.36 -1.78 4.21
N ALA A 131 -1.57 -2.26 3.99
CA ALA A 131 -2.40 -2.84 5.04
C ALA A 131 -2.17 -4.37 5.11
N PRO A 132 -2.32 -4.99 6.29
CA PRO A 132 -2.05 -6.41 6.47
C PRO A 132 -3.16 -7.33 5.93
N ALA A 133 -4.34 -6.76 5.64
CA ALA A 133 -5.42 -7.50 4.98
C ALA A 133 -4.96 -8.04 3.63
N HIS A 134 -5.25 -9.29 3.33
CA HIS A 134 -4.77 -9.97 2.11
C HIS A 134 -5.79 -10.93 1.50
N ALA A 135 -6.96 -11.07 2.14
CA ALA A 135 -8.02 -11.99 1.74
C ALA A 135 -9.24 -11.20 1.21
N TYR A 136 -9.09 -10.62 0.02
CA TYR A 136 -10.09 -9.81 -0.68
C TYR A 136 -10.54 -10.47 -2.01
N GLY A 137 -10.38 -11.79 -2.14
CA GLY A 137 -10.75 -12.50 -3.35
C GLY A 137 -12.24 -12.39 -3.64
N GLU A 138 -12.57 -12.08 -4.89
CA GLU A 138 -13.93 -11.89 -5.39
C GLU A 138 -14.28 -12.92 -6.47
N SER A 139 -15.57 -13.16 -6.68
CA SER A 139 -16.06 -14.06 -7.74
C SER A 139 -16.20 -13.38 -9.11
N ASP A 140 -16.19 -12.05 -9.15
CA ASP A 140 -16.32 -11.26 -10.36
C ASP A 140 -15.05 -10.42 -10.57
N ALA A 141 -14.59 -10.32 -11.82
CA ALA A 141 -13.38 -9.57 -12.14
C ALA A 141 -13.55 -8.07 -11.90
N GLY A 142 -14.74 -7.51 -12.16
CA GLY A 142 -15.03 -6.10 -11.90
C GLY A 142 -15.00 -5.77 -10.41
N ALA A 143 -15.32 -6.72 -9.54
CA ALA A 143 -15.23 -6.53 -8.09
C ALA A 143 -13.79 -6.40 -7.56
N LEU A 144 -12.78 -6.78 -8.36
CA LEU A 144 -11.36 -6.56 -8.06
C LEU A 144 -10.88 -5.14 -8.42
N LEU A 145 -11.72 -4.32 -9.05
CA LEU A 145 -11.48 -2.89 -9.18
C LEU A 145 -11.91 -2.22 -7.88
N HIS A 146 -10.95 -1.91 -7.01
CA HIS A 146 -11.23 -1.21 -5.76
C HIS A 146 -11.18 0.29 -6.00
N GLU A 147 -12.34 0.92 -5.92
CA GLU A 147 -12.50 2.38 -5.93
C GLU A 147 -12.04 2.99 -4.60
N ARG A 148 -11.96 4.33 -4.60
CA ARG A 148 -11.43 5.17 -3.53
C ARG A 148 -11.96 4.79 -2.15
N GLU A 149 -13.27 4.62 -2.03
CA GLU A 149 -13.95 4.31 -0.78
C GLU A 149 -13.47 2.96 -0.23
N ARG A 150 -13.43 1.92 -1.08
CA ARG A 150 -12.95 0.58 -0.70
C ARG A 150 -11.47 0.58 -0.33
N LEU A 151 -10.67 1.46 -0.93
CA LEU A 151 -9.25 1.62 -0.57
C LEU A 151 -9.07 2.33 0.78
N GLY A 152 -9.97 3.25 1.12
CA GLY A 152 -9.99 3.92 2.43
C GLY A 152 -10.39 2.99 3.58
N ASP A 153 -11.27 2.02 3.32
CA ASP A 153 -11.71 1.02 4.32
C ASP A 153 -10.56 0.16 4.87
N TRP A 154 -9.44 0.06 4.15
CA TRP A 154 -8.27 -0.72 4.58
C TRP A 154 -7.33 0.00 5.55
N LEU A 155 -7.59 1.27 5.90
CA LEU A 155 -6.81 2.03 6.88
C LEU A 155 -7.00 1.56 8.35
N GLY A 156 -7.87 0.57 8.58
CA GLY A 156 -8.26 0.07 9.90
C GLY A 156 -7.35 -1.01 10.49
#